data_AF-A0A832SA01-F1
#
_entry.id   AF-A0A832SA01-F1
#
_cell.length_a   1.000
_cell.length_b   1.000
_cell.length_c   1.000
_cell.angle_alpha   90.00
_cell.angle_beta   90.00
_cell.angle_gamma   90.00
#
_symmetry.space_group_name_H-M   'P 1'
#
loop_
_entity.id
_entity.type
_entity.pdbx_description
1 polymer ?
#
loop_
_entity_poly.entity_id
_entity_poly.type
_entity_poly.pdbx_seq_one_letter_code
_entity_poly.pdbx_strand_id
1 'polypeptide(L)'
;MAETSDIYEKVMDVARRRGFVWPSSEIYGSVAGFIDYGPLGAMLKRNIENLWRSFYVFQEGYYEIECPTIGTEAIFVASGHVKEFADKMVQCPHCGEYLRADHIAQEHGIENAGTLSAEALQAALRGLPCPSCNEVLGEAGVFAFNLMFQTTIGPGSQRKGYLRPETAQGIFTDFPRLLRFYRDKLPFGAVQIGKSYRNEISPRQGMIRLREFSQAEAEIFVHPDEKNHPSFSRYA
;
A
#
# COMPACT_ATOMS: atom_id res chain seq x y z
N MET A 1 37.86 16.01 -1.31
CA MET A 1 36.74 16.19 -2.25
C MET A 1 35.49 15.74 -1.50
N ALA A 2 34.64 16.68 -1.09
CA ALA A 2 33.40 16.30 -0.41
C ALA A 2 32.50 15.63 -1.45
N GLU A 3 32.31 14.32 -1.32
CA GLU A 3 31.24 13.61 -2.02
C GLU A 3 29.96 14.39 -1.78
N THR A 4 29.30 14.80 -2.87
CA THR A 4 27.99 15.41 -2.82
C THR A 4 27.02 14.40 -2.23
N SER A 5 26.90 14.39 -0.89
CA SER A 5 25.91 13.59 -0.18
C SER A 5 24.56 13.82 -0.82
N ASP A 6 23.89 12.71 -1.15
CA ASP A 6 22.62 12.67 -1.83
C ASP A 6 21.60 13.54 -1.08
N ILE A 7 20.81 14.32 -1.82
CA ILE A 7 19.74 15.16 -1.25
C ILE A 7 18.81 14.30 -0.39
N TYR A 8 18.52 13.08 -0.84
CA TYR A 8 17.71 12.13 -0.08
C TYR A 8 18.33 11.83 1.29
N GLU A 9 19.62 11.52 1.35
CA GLU A 9 20.31 11.23 2.62
C GLU A 9 20.28 12.42 3.57
N LYS A 10 20.50 13.64 3.06
CA LYS A 10 20.44 14.87 3.85
C LYS A 10 19.06 15.11 4.44
N VAL A 11 18.01 14.91 3.63
CA VAL A 11 16.62 15.07 4.08
C VAL A 11 16.27 14.04 5.14
N MET A 12 16.62 12.77 4.91
CA MET A 12 16.34 11.69 5.86
C MET A 12 17.10 11.85 7.18
N ASP A 13 18.35 12.33 7.13
CA ASP A 13 19.14 12.63 8.33
C ASP A 13 18.48 13.75 9.16
N VAL A 14 18.06 14.84 8.54
CA VAL A 14 17.33 15.91 9.22
C VAL A 14 15.99 15.40 9.78
N ALA A 15 15.24 14.63 9.01
CA ALA A 15 13.97 14.06 9.44
C ALA A 15 14.13 13.18 10.69
N ARG A 16 15.18 12.35 10.74
CA ARG A 16 15.51 11.51 11.90
C ARG A 16 15.91 12.36 13.10
N ARG A 17 16.90 13.25 12.95
CA ARG A 17 17.44 14.08 14.05
C ARG A 17 16.42 15.05 14.65
N ARG A 18 15.46 15.52 13.86
CA ARG A 18 14.44 16.49 14.29
C ARG A 18 13.13 15.84 14.76
N GLY A 19 13.02 14.52 14.74
CA GLY A 19 11.84 13.82 15.25
C GLY A 19 10.64 13.87 14.30
N PHE A 20 10.88 13.74 13.00
CA PHE A 20 9.83 13.53 12.00
C PHE A 20 9.54 12.05 11.79
N VAL A 21 10.56 11.26 11.45
CA VAL A 21 10.42 9.84 11.12
C VAL A 21 11.58 9.06 11.71
N TRP A 22 11.26 7.96 12.38
CA TRP A 22 12.23 7.03 12.95
C TRP A 22 11.96 5.60 12.45
N PRO A 23 12.99 4.75 12.32
CA PRO A 23 12.81 3.31 12.16
C PRO A 23 12.02 2.77 13.36
N SER A 24 10.95 2.00 13.11
CA SER A 24 10.14 1.47 14.21
C SER A 24 10.93 0.42 15.01
N SER A 25 10.79 0.41 16.33
CA SER A 25 11.49 -0.54 17.23
C SER A 25 13.01 -0.56 17.06
N GLU A 26 13.63 0.61 16.87
CA GLU A 26 15.07 0.77 16.58
C GLU A 26 15.99 0.04 17.58
N ILE A 27 15.68 0.09 18.87
CA ILE A 27 16.47 -0.58 19.92
C ILE A 27 16.46 -2.12 19.82
N TYR A 28 15.55 -2.69 19.02
CA TYR A 28 15.44 -4.12 18.75
C TYR A 28 15.89 -4.50 17.31
N GLY A 29 16.54 -3.57 16.60
CA GLY A 29 17.08 -3.80 15.25
C GLY A 29 16.17 -3.39 14.09
N SER A 30 14.96 -2.89 14.38
CA SER A 30 13.94 -2.50 13.40
C SER A 30 13.55 -3.56 12.38
N VAL A 31 12.35 -3.40 11.80
CA VAL A 31 11.91 -4.18 10.64
C VAL A 31 11.67 -3.22 9.49
N ALA A 32 12.29 -3.49 8.34
CA ALA A 32 12.11 -2.68 7.14
C ALA A 32 10.63 -2.52 6.78
N GLY A 33 10.24 -1.32 6.37
CA GLY A 33 8.85 -0.99 6.02
C GLY A 33 7.97 -0.56 7.19
N PHE A 34 8.47 -0.56 8.42
CA PHE A 34 7.77 0.02 9.57
C PHE A 34 8.51 1.24 10.11
N ILE A 35 7.74 2.27 10.44
CA ILE A 35 8.25 3.57 10.88
C ILE A 35 7.42 4.09 12.05
N ASP A 36 8.06 4.92 12.86
CA ASP A 36 7.41 5.71 13.89
C ASP A 36 7.44 7.18 13.47
N TYR A 37 6.32 7.87 13.61
CA TYR A 37 6.29 9.33 13.48
C TYR A 37 6.69 9.94 14.83
N GLY A 38 7.81 10.65 14.87
CA GLY A 38 8.24 11.38 16.07
C GLY A 38 7.36 12.60 16.37
N PRO A 39 7.67 13.40 17.41
CA PRO A 39 6.80 14.50 17.85
C PRO A 39 6.42 15.50 16.75
N LEU A 40 7.39 15.93 15.93
CA LEU A 40 7.12 16.88 14.83
C LEU A 40 6.44 16.18 13.65
N GLY A 41 6.80 14.93 13.38
CA GLY A 41 6.20 14.14 12.30
C GLY A 41 4.74 13.81 12.54
N ALA A 42 4.37 13.49 13.77
CA ALA A 42 3.00 13.22 14.16
C ALA A 42 2.11 14.45 13.98
N MET A 43 2.61 15.64 14.38
CA MET A 43 1.92 16.91 14.16
C MET A 43 1.80 17.26 12.67
N LEU A 44 2.89 17.12 11.91
CA LEU A 44 2.88 17.36 10.46
C LEU A 44 1.87 16.44 9.76
N LYS A 45 1.89 15.14 10.06
CA LYS A 45 0.94 14.16 9.54
C LYS A 45 -0.50 14.56 9.83
N ARG A 46 -0.80 14.97 11.07
CA ARG A 46 -2.14 15.41 11.46
C ARG A 46 -2.58 16.65 10.67
N ASN A 47 -1.67 17.59 10.43
CA ASN A 47 -1.96 18.78 9.64
C ASN A 47 -2.29 18.43 8.18
N ILE A 48 -1.56 17.49 7.59
CA ILE A 48 -1.83 16.99 6.23
C ILE A 48 -3.22 16.32 6.16
N GLU A 49 -3.54 15.45 7.13
CA GLU A 49 -4.87 14.83 7.21
C GLU A 49 -5.99 15.85 7.37
N ASN A 50 -5.78 16.88 8.19
CA ASN A 50 -6.78 17.93 8.42
C ASN A 50 -6.96 18.82 7.18
N LEU A 51 -5.90 19.06 6.40
CA LEU A 51 -6.00 19.73 5.11
C LEU A 51 -6.84 18.88 4.13
N TRP A 52 -6.61 17.57 4.12
CA TRP A 52 -7.40 16.64 3.31
C TRP A 52 -8.87 16.62 3.72
N ARG A 53 -9.17 16.57 5.03
CA ARG A 53 -10.54 16.70 5.57
C ARG A 53 -11.17 18.02 5.18
N SER A 54 -10.41 19.12 5.26
CA SER A 54 -10.86 20.45 4.84
C SER A 54 -11.39 20.46 3.41
N PHE A 55 -10.79 19.67 2.52
CA PHE A 55 -11.27 19.52 1.16
C PHE A 55 -12.51 18.60 1.08
N TYR A 56 -12.37 17.31 1.40
CA TYR A 56 -13.45 16.35 1.12
C TYR A 56 -14.63 16.42 2.09
N VAL A 57 -14.39 16.67 3.37
CA VAL A 57 -15.47 16.70 4.38
C VAL A 57 -16.17 18.04 4.35
N PHE A 58 -15.41 19.14 4.35
CA PHE A 58 -16.01 20.47 4.52
C PHE A 58 -16.34 21.18 3.20
N GLN A 59 -15.51 21.07 2.16
CA GLN A 59 -15.81 21.73 0.87
C GLN A 59 -16.72 20.87 -0.01
N GLU A 60 -16.46 19.57 -0.12
CA GLU A 60 -17.31 18.66 -0.91
C GLU A 60 -18.53 18.14 -0.13
N GLY A 61 -18.54 18.28 1.20
CA GLY A 61 -19.68 17.90 2.04
C GLY A 61 -19.84 16.39 2.23
N TYR A 62 -18.79 15.61 2.00
CA TYR A 62 -18.80 14.16 2.23
C TYR A 62 -18.64 13.82 3.71
N TYR A 63 -19.12 12.64 4.11
CA TYR A 63 -19.05 12.21 5.50
C TYR A 63 -17.92 11.19 5.70
N GLU A 64 -17.16 11.37 6.78
CA GLU A 64 -16.08 10.48 7.20
C GLU A 64 -16.64 9.28 8.00
N ILE A 65 -16.14 8.09 7.70
CA ILE A 65 -16.39 6.87 8.47
C ILE A 65 -15.08 6.20 8.89
N GLU A 66 -15.15 5.35 9.90
CA GLU A 66 -14.02 4.55 10.37
C GLU A 66 -14.43 3.07 10.45
N CYS A 67 -13.77 2.23 9.65
CA CYS A 67 -13.98 0.79 9.64
C CYS A 67 -12.79 0.08 10.34
N PRO A 68 -12.98 -1.15 10.86
CA PRO A 68 -11.88 -1.96 11.38
C PRO A 68 -10.75 -2.17 10.37
N THR A 69 -9.53 -2.37 10.89
CA THR A 69 -8.37 -2.72 10.06
C THR A 69 -8.26 -4.21 9.75
N ILE A 70 -8.93 -5.06 10.52
CA ILE A 70 -9.03 -6.51 10.28
C ILE A 70 -10.34 -6.79 9.55
N GLY A 71 -10.24 -7.37 8.36
CA GLY A 71 -11.38 -7.86 7.58
C GLY A 71 -11.44 -9.39 7.55
N THR A 72 -12.63 -9.93 7.35
CA THR A 72 -12.83 -11.36 7.13
C THR A 72 -12.40 -11.75 5.71
N GLU A 73 -11.93 -12.99 5.52
CA GLU A 73 -11.48 -13.47 4.20
C GLU A 73 -12.53 -13.27 3.09
N ALA A 74 -13.82 -13.44 3.39
CA ALA A 74 -14.90 -13.30 2.42
C ALA A 74 -14.90 -11.94 1.69
N ILE A 75 -14.57 -10.85 2.38
CA ILE A 75 -14.50 -9.50 1.79
C ILE A 75 -13.39 -9.43 0.74
N PHE A 76 -12.24 -10.03 1.06
CA PHE A 76 -11.06 -10.00 0.18
C PHE A 76 -11.11 -11.04 -0.94
N VAL A 77 -11.91 -12.10 -0.79
CA VAL A 77 -12.27 -12.99 -1.90
C VAL A 77 -13.21 -12.26 -2.86
N ALA A 78 -14.28 -11.63 -2.35
CA ALA A 78 -15.26 -10.94 -3.17
C ALA A 78 -14.67 -9.77 -3.96
N SER A 79 -13.74 -9.02 -3.36
CA SER A 79 -13.01 -7.93 -4.03
C SER A 79 -11.85 -8.39 -4.91
N GLY A 80 -11.53 -9.70 -4.94
CA GLY A 80 -10.46 -10.27 -5.75
C GLY A 80 -9.05 -10.16 -5.15
N HIS A 81 -8.87 -9.47 -4.02
CA HIS A 81 -7.57 -9.29 -3.36
C HIS A 81 -6.88 -10.61 -3.00
N VAL A 82 -7.60 -11.64 -2.58
CA VAL A 82 -6.98 -12.95 -2.25
C VAL A 82 -6.28 -13.56 -3.47
N LYS A 83 -6.83 -13.34 -4.67
CA LYS A 83 -6.31 -13.94 -5.90
C LYS A 83 -5.34 -13.04 -6.64
N GLU A 84 -5.67 -11.76 -6.77
CA GLU A 84 -4.97 -10.83 -7.68
C GLU A 84 -4.03 -9.87 -6.95
N PHE A 85 -4.13 -9.73 -5.62
CA PHE A 85 -3.24 -8.87 -4.83
C PHE A 85 -1.94 -9.59 -4.47
N ALA A 86 -1.22 -10.03 -5.51
CA ALA A 86 0.01 -10.80 -5.37
C ALA A 86 1.11 -10.29 -6.30
N ASP A 87 2.33 -10.30 -5.79
CA ASP A 87 3.53 -10.03 -6.56
C ASP A 87 4.13 -11.32 -7.11
N LYS A 88 4.78 -11.24 -8.27
CA LYS A 88 5.55 -12.35 -8.84
C LYS A 88 6.98 -12.30 -8.29
N MET A 89 7.40 -13.39 -7.68
CA MET A 89 8.58 -13.47 -6.84
C MET A 89 9.50 -14.59 -7.27
N VAL A 90 10.80 -14.39 -7.07
CA VAL A 90 11.84 -15.41 -7.22
C VAL A 90 12.68 -15.47 -5.95
N GLN A 91 13.04 -16.66 -5.50
CA GLN A 91 14.02 -16.84 -4.42
C GLN A 91 15.38 -17.15 -5.04
N CYS A 92 16.40 -16.35 -4.70
CA CYS A 92 17.75 -16.61 -5.19
C CYS A 92 18.29 -17.94 -4.62
N PRO A 93 18.75 -18.89 -5.45
CA PRO A 93 19.23 -20.19 -4.96
C PRO A 93 20.57 -20.10 -4.22
N HIS A 94 21.29 -18.99 -4.37
CA HIS A 94 22.62 -18.80 -3.79
C HIS A 94 22.58 -18.10 -2.41
N CYS A 95 21.80 -17.02 -2.28
CA CYS A 95 21.71 -16.26 -1.03
C CYS A 95 20.38 -16.40 -0.28
N GLY A 96 19.37 -17.05 -0.89
CA GLY A 96 18.06 -17.28 -0.26
C GLY A 96 17.14 -16.06 -0.21
N GLU A 97 17.58 -14.90 -0.70
CA GLU A 97 16.80 -13.66 -0.74
C GLU A 97 15.58 -13.77 -1.68
N TYR A 98 14.47 -13.18 -1.25
CA TYR A 98 13.25 -13.08 -2.05
C TYR A 98 13.22 -11.76 -2.81
N LEU A 99 13.07 -11.85 -4.13
CA LEU A 99 13.22 -10.72 -5.05
C LEU A 99 11.99 -10.60 -5.96
N ARG A 100 11.56 -9.37 -6.18
CA ARG A 100 10.50 -9.02 -7.14
C ARG A 100 10.95 -9.38 -8.55
N ALA A 101 10.30 -10.37 -9.16
CA ALA A 101 10.69 -10.90 -10.46
C ALA A 101 10.55 -9.85 -11.57
N ASP A 102 9.50 -9.03 -11.50
CA ASP A 102 9.23 -7.95 -12.45
C ASP A 102 10.24 -6.80 -12.34
N HIS A 103 10.71 -6.46 -11.13
CA HIS A 103 11.71 -5.43 -10.93
C HIS A 103 13.06 -5.82 -11.54
N ILE A 104 13.52 -7.07 -11.30
CA ILE A 104 14.77 -7.57 -11.88
C ILE A 104 14.68 -7.50 -13.41
N ALA A 105 13.55 -7.94 -13.98
CA ALA A 105 13.33 -7.91 -15.41
C ALA A 105 13.33 -6.47 -15.98
N GLN A 106 12.67 -5.52 -15.32
CA GLN A 106 12.65 -4.11 -15.72
C GLN A 106 14.02 -3.45 -15.66
N GLU A 107 14.80 -3.69 -14.59
CA GLU A 107 16.16 -3.17 -14.44
C GLU A 107 17.09 -3.65 -15.57
N HIS A 108 16.77 -4.80 -16.19
CA HIS A 108 17.52 -5.38 -17.30
C HIS A 108 16.84 -5.18 -18.66
N GLY A 109 15.96 -4.19 -18.79
CA GLY A 109 15.42 -3.73 -20.08
C GLY A 109 14.17 -4.46 -20.57
N ILE A 110 13.50 -5.25 -19.74
CA ILE A 110 12.22 -5.88 -20.09
C ILE A 110 11.08 -4.94 -19.73
N GLU A 111 10.57 -4.24 -20.74
CA GLU A 111 9.41 -3.38 -20.59
C GLU A 111 8.15 -4.18 -20.22
N ASN A 112 7.26 -3.58 -19.41
CA ASN A 112 6.00 -4.18 -18.97
C ASN A 112 6.15 -5.54 -18.25
N ALA A 113 7.28 -5.80 -17.59
CA ALA A 113 7.51 -7.09 -16.91
C ALA A 113 6.41 -7.47 -15.90
N GLY A 114 5.74 -6.50 -15.27
CA GLY A 114 4.64 -6.75 -14.32
C GLY A 114 3.45 -7.50 -14.92
N THR A 115 3.20 -7.38 -16.24
CA THR A 115 2.07 -8.04 -16.92
C THR A 115 2.40 -9.46 -17.41
N LEU A 116 3.68 -9.85 -17.43
CA LEU A 116 4.12 -11.16 -17.90
C LEU A 116 3.62 -12.29 -16.98
N SER A 117 3.43 -13.49 -17.53
CA SER A 117 3.13 -14.67 -16.72
C SER A 117 4.35 -15.09 -15.87
N ALA A 118 4.12 -15.92 -14.85
CA ALA A 118 5.22 -16.41 -14.01
C ALA A 118 6.27 -17.19 -14.84
N GLU A 119 5.81 -17.99 -15.80
CA GLU A 119 6.66 -18.79 -16.69
C GLU A 119 7.49 -17.89 -17.62
N ALA A 120 6.87 -16.84 -18.17
CA ALA A 120 7.57 -15.88 -19.03
C ALA A 120 8.64 -15.10 -18.25
N LEU A 121 8.33 -14.68 -17.01
CA LEU A 121 9.31 -14.05 -16.13
C LEU A 121 10.44 -15.01 -15.78
N GLN A 122 10.13 -16.26 -15.41
CA GLN A 122 11.15 -17.24 -15.09
C GLN A 122 12.13 -17.45 -16.25
N ALA A 123 11.61 -17.60 -17.48
CA ALA A 123 12.44 -17.71 -18.67
C ALA A 123 13.35 -16.48 -18.88
N ALA A 124 12.81 -15.28 -18.62
CA ALA A 124 13.54 -14.04 -18.79
C ALA A 124 14.60 -13.80 -17.71
N LEU A 125 14.36 -14.25 -16.48
CA LEU A 125 15.28 -14.10 -15.35
C LEU A 125 16.44 -15.10 -15.35
N ARG A 126 16.33 -16.19 -16.11
CA ARG A 126 17.30 -17.31 -16.07
C ARG A 126 18.76 -16.90 -16.21
N GLY A 127 19.04 -15.94 -17.09
CA GLY A 127 20.40 -15.44 -17.34
C GLY A 127 20.77 -14.18 -16.56
N LEU A 128 19.87 -13.66 -15.72
CA LEU A 128 20.08 -12.39 -15.02
C LEU A 128 20.73 -12.59 -13.65
N PRO A 129 21.59 -11.65 -13.21
CA PRO A 129 22.21 -11.71 -11.90
C PRO A 129 21.21 -11.35 -10.81
N CYS A 130 21.36 -11.99 -9.65
CA CYS A 130 20.70 -11.61 -8.42
C CYS A 130 21.19 -10.22 -7.98
N PRO A 131 20.31 -9.23 -7.75
CA PRO A 131 20.73 -7.89 -7.30
C PRO A 131 21.41 -7.87 -5.92
N SER A 132 21.24 -8.93 -5.11
CA SER A 132 21.78 -8.99 -3.76
C SER A 132 23.16 -9.64 -3.68
N CYS A 133 23.46 -10.63 -4.54
CA CYS A 133 24.73 -11.38 -4.49
C CYS A 133 25.45 -11.51 -5.83
N ASN A 134 24.90 -10.93 -6.90
CA ASN A 134 25.41 -10.95 -8.28
C ASN A 134 25.56 -12.34 -8.94
N GLU A 135 25.20 -13.43 -8.26
CA GLU A 135 25.13 -14.77 -8.85
C GLU A 135 23.93 -14.92 -9.79
N VAL A 136 24.05 -15.74 -10.82
CA VAL A 136 23.00 -15.96 -11.83
C VAL A 136 21.80 -16.68 -11.22
N LEU A 137 20.58 -16.20 -11.49
CA LEU A 137 19.35 -16.76 -10.92
C LEU A 137 19.03 -18.18 -11.44
N GLY A 138 19.45 -18.51 -12.67
CA GLY A 138 19.35 -19.86 -13.21
C GLY A 138 17.89 -20.35 -13.33
N GLU A 139 17.62 -21.59 -12.91
CA GLU A 139 16.28 -22.19 -12.97
C GLU A 139 15.41 -21.84 -11.74
N ALA A 140 15.70 -20.75 -11.04
CA ALA A 140 14.91 -20.32 -9.89
C ALA A 140 13.44 -20.08 -10.30
N GLY A 141 12.52 -20.76 -9.61
CA GLY A 141 11.10 -20.69 -9.92
C GLY A 141 10.50 -19.33 -9.58
N VAL A 142 9.63 -18.83 -10.46
CA VAL A 142 8.80 -17.65 -10.18
C VAL A 142 7.44 -18.08 -9.65
N PHE A 143 7.02 -17.50 -8.52
CA PHE A 143 5.74 -17.83 -7.87
C PHE A 143 5.00 -16.56 -7.43
N ALA A 144 3.68 -16.65 -7.26
CA ALA A 144 2.86 -15.55 -6.77
C ALA A 144 2.89 -15.49 -5.24
N PHE A 145 3.11 -14.31 -4.68
CA PHE A 145 3.10 -14.04 -3.24
C PHE A 145 2.03 -13.01 -2.90
N ASN A 146 1.00 -13.41 -2.14
CA ASN A 146 -0.05 -12.49 -1.72
C ASN A 146 0.48 -11.45 -0.73
N LEU A 147 0.23 -10.17 -1.01
CA LEU A 147 0.73 -9.04 -0.23
C LEU A 147 -0.13 -8.70 0.99
N MET A 148 -1.20 -9.42 1.29
CA MET A 148 -1.98 -9.17 2.50
C MET A 148 -1.35 -9.84 3.71
N PHE A 149 -1.31 -9.13 4.83
CA PHE A 149 -0.99 -9.76 6.11
C PHE A 149 -2.17 -10.59 6.60
N GLN A 150 -1.98 -11.90 6.65
CA GLN A 150 -2.97 -12.85 7.15
C GLN A 150 -2.95 -12.94 8.68
N THR A 151 -4.12 -13.10 9.29
CA THR A 151 -4.31 -13.37 10.71
C THR A 151 -5.46 -14.36 10.95
N THR A 152 -5.70 -14.71 12.21
CA THR A 152 -6.81 -15.58 12.64
C THR A 152 -7.70 -14.81 13.60
N ILE A 153 -9.02 -14.86 13.38
CA ILE A 153 -10.01 -14.16 14.19
C ILE A 153 -10.64 -15.12 15.21
N GLY A 154 -10.43 -14.83 16.49
CA GLY A 154 -10.99 -15.57 17.62
C GLY A 154 -10.19 -16.82 18.02
N PRO A 155 -10.36 -17.29 19.27
CA PRO A 155 -9.67 -18.49 19.75
C PRO A 155 -10.29 -19.76 19.14
N GLY A 156 -9.45 -20.68 18.64
CA GLY A 156 -9.87 -22.02 18.22
C GLY A 156 -10.71 -22.10 16.92
N SER A 157 -11.30 -21.00 16.43
CA SER A 157 -11.92 -20.98 15.10
C SER A 157 -10.88 -20.63 14.04
N GLN A 158 -10.78 -21.47 12.99
CA GLN A 158 -9.97 -21.23 11.79
C GLN A 158 -10.49 -20.09 10.91
N ARG A 159 -11.10 -19.05 11.51
CA ARG A 159 -11.61 -17.91 10.74
C ARG A 159 -10.44 -17.04 10.31
N LYS A 160 -10.03 -17.27 9.07
CA LYS A 160 -8.98 -16.51 8.40
C LYS A 160 -9.44 -15.07 8.21
N GLY A 161 -8.57 -14.16 8.60
CA GLY A 161 -8.73 -12.73 8.41
C GLY A 161 -7.48 -12.13 7.81
N TYR A 162 -7.59 -10.88 7.40
CA TYR A 162 -6.45 -10.13 6.87
C TYR A 162 -6.47 -8.72 7.43
N LEU A 163 -5.28 -8.16 7.64
CA LEU A 163 -5.14 -6.72 7.75
C LEU A 163 -5.43 -6.12 6.38
N ARG A 164 -6.32 -5.12 6.33
CA ARG A 164 -6.80 -4.54 5.08
C ARG A 164 -5.67 -3.91 4.25
N PRO A 165 -5.58 -4.17 2.94
CA PRO A 165 -4.57 -3.57 2.07
C PRO A 165 -4.92 -2.16 1.58
N GLU A 166 -6.17 -1.74 1.80
CA GLU A 166 -6.78 -0.45 1.49
C GLU A 166 -7.97 -0.18 2.44
N THR A 167 -8.52 1.04 2.43
CA THR A 167 -9.65 1.42 3.29
C THR A 167 -11.01 1.37 2.58
N ALA A 168 -11.03 1.39 1.24
CA ALA A 168 -12.22 1.41 0.39
C ALA A 168 -13.23 0.29 0.67
N GLN A 169 -12.75 -0.94 0.91
CA GLN A 169 -13.63 -2.10 1.13
C GLN A 169 -14.62 -1.90 2.29
N GLY A 170 -14.21 -1.21 3.35
CA GLY A 170 -15.11 -0.87 4.46
C GLY A 170 -16.27 0.01 4.01
N ILE A 171 -15.97 1.03 3.21
CA ILE A 171 -16.98 1.94 2.63
C ILE A 171 -17.94 1.16 1.72
N PHE A 172 -17.43 0.25 0.88
CA PHE A 172 -18.28 -0.57 0.01
C PHE A 172 -19.21 -1.50 0.79
N THR A 173 -18.72 -2.13 1.85
CA THR A 173 -19.57 -3.00 2.69
C THR A 173 -20.67 -2.23 3.42
N ASP A 174 -20.43 -0.96 3.76
CA ASP A 174 -21.40 -0.09 4.41
C ASP A 174 -22.28 0.71 3.44
N PHE A 175 -22.12 0.52 2.11
CA PHE A 175 -22.86 1.26 1.08
C PHE A 175 -24.39 1.32 1.33
N PRO A 176 -25.10 0.22 1.67
CA PRO A 176 -26.54 0.30 1.93
C PRO A 176 -26.92 1.21 3.12
N ARG A 177 -26.04 1.34 4.12
CA ARG A 177 -26.24 2.25 5.26
C ARG A 177 -25.93 3.68 4.88
N LEU A 178 -24.84 3.88 4.14
CA LEU A 178 -24.41 5.19 3.63
C LEU A 178 -25.47 5.78 2.70
N LEU A 179 -25.97 5.00 1.73
CA LEU A 179 -27.02 5.44 0.80
C LEU A 179 -28.27 5.91 1.57
N ARG A 180 -28.72 5.14 2.57
CA ARG A 180 -29.85 5.53 3.42
C ARG A 180 -29.58 6.80 4.24
N PHE A 181 -28.36 6.95 4.75
CA PHE A 181 -27.93 8.16 5.45
C PHE A 181 -28.03 9.40 4.53
N TYR A 182 -27.68 9.23 3.26
CA TYR A 182 -27.88 10.22 2.20
C TYR A 182 -29.29 10.25 1.61
N ARG A 183 -30.28 9.65 2.29
CA ARG A 183 -31.70 9.64 1.91
C ARG A 183 -31.96 9.03 0.53
N ASP A 184 -31.19 7.99 0.21
CA ASP A 184 -31.27 7.24 -1.04
C ASP A 184 -31.08 8.10 -2.29
N LYS A 185 -30.21 9.12 -2.19
CA LYS A 185 -29.88 10.03 -3.31
C LYS A 185 -28.41 9.90 -3.72
N LEU A 186 -28.20 10.00 -5.03
CA LEU A 186 -26.89 10.17 -5.67
C LEU A 186 -26.79 11.59 -6.26
N PRO A 187 -25.57 12.13 -6.43
CA PRO A 187 -24.31 11.57 -5.95
C PRO A 187 -24.12 11.76 -4.44
N PHE A 188 -23.30 10.91 -3.82
CA PHE A 188 -22.80 11.14 -2.47
C PHE A 188 -21.38 10.58 -2.32
N GLY A 189 -20.63 11.08 -1.35
CA GLY A 189 -19.29 10.58 -1.04
C GLY A 189 -19.17 10.04 0.37
N ALA A 190 -18.33 9.05 0.56
CA ALA A 190 -17.89 8.61 1.88
C ALA A 190 -16.36 8.58 1.90
N VAL A 191 -15.79 9.09 2.98
CA VAL A 191 -14.34 9.20 3.13
C VAL A 191 -13.83 8.41 4.33
N GLN A 192 -12.59 7.94 4.25
CA GLN A 192 -11.94 7.27 5.36
C GLN A 192 -10.46 7.60 5.40
N ILE A 193 -9.97 8.00 6.58
CA ILE A 193 -8.55 8.12 6.87
C ILE A 193 -8.17 7.02 7.86
N GLY A 194 -7.27 6.14 7.46
CA GLY A 194 -6.90 5.04 8.34
C GLY A 194 -5.65 4.29 7.91
N LYS A 195 -5.30 3.26 8.67
CA LYS A 195 -4.16 2.39 8.38
C LYS A 195 -4.51 1.35 7.32
N SER A 196 -3.53 1.05 6.49
CA SER A 196 -3.54 -0.03 5.51
C SER A 196 -2.19 -0.74 5.53
N TYR A 197 -2.22 -2.01 5.11
CA TYR A 197 -1.10 -2.92 5.30
C TYR A 197 -0.79 -3.67 4.02
N ARG A 198 0.47 -3.62 3.60
CA ARG A 198 0.96 -4.37 2.45
C ARG A 198 2.22 -5.11 2.87
N ASN A 199 2.26 -6.42 2.78
CA ASN A 199 3.40 -7.25 3.14
C ASN A 199 4.49 -7.15 2.05
N GLU A 200 4.95 -5.93 1.82
CA GLU A 200 5.97 -5.54 0.85
C GLU A 200 7.28 -6.27 1.16
N ILE A 201 7.89 -6.81 0.12
CA ILE A 201 8.95 -7.79 0.27
C ILE A 201 10.30 -7.10 0.42
N SER A 202 10.51 -6.05 -0.37
CA SER A 202 11.69 -5.20 -0.26
C SER A 202 11.29 -3.73 -0.04
N PRO A 203 10.90 -3.36 1.19
CA PRO A 203 10.71 -1.96 1.55
C PRO A 203 12.02 -1.19 1.31
N ARG A 204 12.00 -0.22 0.40
CA ARG A 204 13.15 0.61 0.02
C ARG A 204 12.74 2.08 0.03
N GLN A 205 13.73 2.98 0.05
CA GLN A 205 13.54 4.44 -0.06
C GLN A 205 12.71 5.06 1.08
N GLY A 206 12.91 4.57 2.31
CA GLY A 206 12.35 5.19 3.51
C GLY A 206 10.83 5.17 3.53
N MET A 207 10.21 6.34 3.33
CA MET A 207 8.76 6.55 3.41
C MET A 207 7.98 6.11 2.16
N ILE A 208 8.66 5.79 1.06
CA ILE A 208 8.00 5.53 -0.24
C ILE A 208 7.40 4.13 -0.30
N ARG A 209 8.09 3.11 0.27
CA ARG A 209 7.60 1.73 0.31
C ARG A 209 7.54 1.25 1.76
N LEU A 210 6.34 1.18 2.29
CA LEU A 210 6.06 0.80 3.68
C LEU A 210 5.15 -0.44 3.74
N ARG A 211 5.23 -1.15 4.86
CA ARG A 211 4.36 -2.28 5.18
C ARG A 211 3.09 -1.88 5.91
N GLU A 212 3.16 -0.79 6.67
CA GLU A 212 2.03 -0.12 7.30
C GLU A 212 2.10 1.36 6.96
N PHE A 213 1.01 1.91 6.46
CA PHE A 213 0.92 3.34 6.14
C PHE A 213 -0.50 3.85 6.34
N SER A 214 -0.66 5.17 6.37
CA SER A 214 -1.98 5.79 6.39
C SER A 214 -2.41 6.15 4.99
N GLN A 215 -3.66 5.83 4.64
CA GLN A 215 -4.32 6.28 3.43
C GLN A 215 -5.49 7.18 3.81
N ALA A 216 -5.81 8.10 2.90
CA ALA A 216 -7.01 8.91 2.92
C ALA A 216 -7.72 8.63 1.60
N GLU A 217 -8.81 7.87 1.64
CA GLU A 217 -9.56 7.45 0.45
C GLU A 217 -10.95 8.06 0.48
N ALA A 218 -11.45 8.38 -0.72
CA ALA A 218 -12.75 8.99 -0.93
C ALA A 218 -13.48 8.23 -2.03
N GLU A 219 -14.57 7.55 -1.66
CA GLU A 219 -15.42 6.82 -2.59
C GLU A 219 -16.64 7.69 -2.92
N ILE A 220 -16.72 8.13 -4.17
CA ILE A 220 -17.77 9.03 -4.65
C ILE A 220 -18.71 8.20 -5.53
N PHE A 221 -19.90 7.96 -5.00
CA PHE A 221 -20.95 7.21 -5.68
C PHE A 221 -21.78 8.16 -6.54
N VAL A 222 -21.79 7.91 -7.84
CA VAL A 222 -22.52 8.70 -8.84
C VAL A 222 -23.39 7.81 -9.69
N HIS A 223 -24.42 8.38 -10.32
CA HIS A 223 -25.16 7.67 -11.35
C HIS A 223 -24.25 7.45 -12.57
N PRO A 224 -24.21 6.24 -13.18
CA PRO A 224 -23.29 5.94 -14.27
C PRO A 224 -23.47 6.84 -15.49
N ASP A 225 -24.71 7.29 -15.74
CA ASP A 225 -25.05 8.19 -16.85
C ASP A 225 -24.89 9.69 -16.52
N GLU A 226 -24.63 10.04 -15.25
CA GLU A 226 -24.52 11.42 -14.79
C GLU A 226 -23.18 11.67 -14.08
N LYS A 227 -22.10 11.70 -14.86
CA LYS A 227 -20.72 11.92 -14.36
C LYS A 227 -20.28 13.39 -14.44
N ASN A 228 -21.15 14.29 -14.00
CA ASN A 228 -20.86 15.73 -13.96
C ASN A 228 -20.69 16.20 -12.52
N HIS A 229 -19.60 16.93 -12.25
CA HIS A 229 -19.39 17.57 -10.95
C HIS A 229 -19.80 19.05 -11.01
N PRO A 230 -20.73 19.54 -10.17
CA PRO A 230 -21.22 20.92 -10.24
C PRO A 230 -20.10 21.97 -10.13
N SER A 231 -19.06 21.65 -9.37
CA SER A 231 -17.91 22.54 -9.12
C SER A 231 -16.71 22.25 -10.04
N PHE A 232 -16.87 21.48 -11.12
CA PHE A 232 -15.73 21.12 -11.99
C PHE A 232 -15.00 22.35 -12.54
N SER A 233 -15.75 23.37 -12.98
CA SER A 233 -15.19 24.61 -13.53
C SER A 233 -14.37 25.44 -12.55
N ARG A 234 -14.45 25.16 -11.24
CA ARG A 234 -13.62 25.81 -10.23
C ARG A 234 -12.16 25.32 -10.28
N TYR A 235 -11.93 24.12 -10.81
CA TYR A 235 -10.63 23.42 -10.76
C TYR A 235 -10.06 23.04 -12.14
N ALA A 236 -10.83 23.26 -13.22
CA ALA A 236 -10.41 23.06 -14.60
C ALA A 236 -9.63 24.27 -15.14
#